data_AF-A0A520HTG8-F1
#
_entry.id   AF-A0A520HTG8-F1
#
_cell.length_a   1.000
_cell.length_b   1.000
_cell.length_c   1.000
_cell.angle_alpha   90.00
_cell.angle_beta   90.00
_cell.angle_gamma   90.00
#
_symmetry.space_group_name_H-M   'P 1'
#
loop_
_entity.id
_entity.type
_entity.pdbx_description
1 polymer ?
#
loop_
_entity_poly.entity_id
_entity_poly.type
_entity_poly.pdbx_seq_one_letter_code
_entity_poly.pdbx_strand_id
1 'polypeptide(L)'
;MSPDVLPLFRELGDLKRIHSADRIGSIAERLFLSGWSGLVAGMAIDEVMERVVGAAPPTGATPAFVGKLAWQPRAGVTCPGRARIVLQPTENHAEHCLMVVVYAVIASPWYGADPSAVFLAAMAHHLHNAEMPDSGYTGEMLLGASLDAVIARARDSALAELPPTLADQVRAALAPIAGDATPEAKAFHVADVLDRVLEIDQHLRTRQVTMAGVLGEYGLVHDGPVKPFHDLILADAGLA
;
A
#
# COMPACT_ATOMS: atom_id res chain seq x y z
N MET A 1 5.48 -7.21 17.96
CA MET A 1 4.23 -6.46 17.73
C MET A 1 3.21 -6.86 18.79
N SER A 2 2.56 -5.90 19.47
CA SER A 2 1.40 -6.20 20.32
C SER A 2 0.15 -6.40 19.42
N PRO A 3 -0.74 -7.38 19.68
CA PRO A 3 -2.01 -7.50 18.97
C PRO A 3 -2.87 -6.21 18.95
N ASP A 4 -2.67 -5.32 19.92
CA ASP A 4 -3.46 -4.10 20.10
C ASP A 4 -3.33 -3.07 18.96
N VAL A 5 -2.29 -3.18 18.12
CA VAL A 5 -2.10 -2.27 16.98
C VAL A 5 -2.86 -2.70 15.73
N LEU A 6 -3.33 -3.96 15.69
CA LEU A 6 -4.01 -4.50 14.51
C LEU A 6 -5.26 -3.70 14.10
N PRO A 7 -6.12 -3.21 15.02
CA PRO A 7 -7.25 -2.36 14.65
C PRO A 7 -6.82 -1.10 13.90
N LEU A 8 -5.74 -0.42 14.34
CA LEU A 8 -5.22 0.76 13.66
C LEU A 8 -4.75 0.43 12.23
N PHE A 9 -4.03 -0.67 12.05
CA PHE A 9 -3.57 -1.07 10.71
C PHE A 9 -4.75 -1.42 9.80
N ARG A 10 -5.80 -2.07 10.32
CA ARG A 10 -7.03 -2.31 9.56
C ARG A 10 -7.68 -1.01 9.10
N GLU A 11 -7.87 -0.06 10.03
CA GLU A 11 -8.49 1.23 9.71
C GLU A 11 -7.68 1.98 8.64
N LEU A 12 -6.36 2.07 8.80
CA LEU A 12 -5.49 2.70 7.80
C LEU A 12 -5.58 2.03 6.43
N GLY A 13 -5.59 0.70 6.38
CA GLY A 13 -5.75 -0.07 5.14
C GLY A 13 -7.11 0.15 4.47
N ASP A 14 -8.18 0.27 5.27
CA ASP A 14 -9.53 0.54 4.78
C ASP A 14 -9.62 1.94 4.10
N LEU A 15 -8.76 2.90 4.49
CA LEU A 15 -8.72 4.25 3.91
C LEU A 15 -7.90 4.36 2.61
N LYS A 16 -7.05 3.37 2.27
CA LYS A 16 -6.04 3.51 1.19
C LYS A 16 -6.63 3.83 -0.18
N ARG A 17 -7.84 3.32 -0.46
CA ARG A 17 -8.56 3.46 -1.74
C ARG A 17 -9.66 4.53 -1.74
N ILE A 18 -9.65 5.45 -0.77
CA ILE A 18 -10.58 6.59 -0.80
C ILE A 18 -10.21 7.51 -1.98
N HIS A 19 -11.22 7.88 -2.76
CA HIS A 19 -11.12 8.79 -3.90
C HIS A 19 -11.73 10.15 -3.57
N SER A 20 -11.22 11.19 -4.21
CA SER A 20 -11.78 12.54 -4.16
C SER A 20 -12.40 12.85 -5.52
N ALA A 21 -13.60 13.44 -5.55
CA ALA A 21 -14.38 13.59 -6.80
C ALA A 21 -13.65 14.40 -7.89
N ASP A 22 -12.77 15.31 -7.50
CA ASP A 22 -11.99 16.20 -8.36
C ASP A 22 -10.56 15.73 -8.61
N ARG A 23 -10.18 14.53 -8.14
CA ARG A 23 -8.80 14.01 -8.24
C ARG A 23 -8.76 12.60 -8.83
N ILE A 24 -7.81 12.39 -9.72
CA ILE A 24 -7.49 11.07 -10.26
C ILE A 24 -6.71 10.27 -9.22
N GLY A 25 -6.96 8.96 -9.17
CA GLY A 25 -6.29 8.02 -8.27
C GLY A 25 -6.79 8.11 -6.84
N SER A 26 -6.46 7.11 -6.04
CA SER A 26 -6.78 7.08 -4.61
C SER A 26 -5.91 8.06 -3.82
N ILE A 27 -6.26 8.30 -2.55
CA ILE A 27 -5.39 9.06 -1.63
C ILE A 27 -3.99 8.40 -1.58
N ALA A 28 -3.93 7.06 -1.52
CA ALA A 28 -2.67 6.38 -1.40
C ALA A 28 -1.79 6.52 -2.67
N GLU A 29 -2.39 6.34 -3.85
CA GLU A 29 -1.70 6.55 -5.11
C GLU A 29 -1.11 7.97 -5.20
N ARG A 30 -1.89 9.00 -4.86
CA ARG A 30 -1.42 10.39 -4.95
C ARG A 30 -0.28 10.70 -3.98
N LEU A 31 -0.32 10.14 -2.77
CA LEU A 31 0.76 10.31 -1.80
C LEU A 31 2.04 9.57 -2.23
N PHE A 32 1.92 8.41 -2.87
CA PHE A 32 3.06 7.70 -3.48
C PHE A 32 3.70 8.54 -4.60
N LEU A 33 2.90 9.08 -5.52
CA LEU A 33 3.37 9.99 -6.58
C LEU A 33 4.09 11.20 -5.98
N SER A 34 3.49 11.80 -4.96
CA SER A 34 4.04 12.96 -4.28
C SER A 34 5.37 12.66 -3.60
N GLY A 35 5.47 11.51 -2.90
CA GLY A 35 6.71 11.06 -2.27
C GLY A 35 7.86 10.94 -3.27
N TRP A 36 7.63 10.28 -4.41
CA TRP A 36 8.63 10.20 -5.46
C TRP A 36 8.97 11.56 -6.08
N SER A 37 8.00 12.46 -6.20
CA SER A 37 8.25 13.81 -6.68
C SER A 37 9.19 14.59 -5.74
N GLY A 38 8.97 14.52 -4.43
CA GLY A 38 9.83 15.13 -3.43
C GLY A 38 11.26 14.57 -3.47
N LEU A 39 11.39 13.24 -3.51
CA LEU A 39 12.70 12.55 -3.57
C LEU A 39 13.50 12.98 -4.81
N VAL A 40 12.86 13.00 -5.98
CA VAL A 40 13.54 13.36 -7.24
C VAL A 40 13.84 14.86 -7.33
N ALA A 41 13.06 15.70 -6.66
CA ALA A 41 13.36 17.12 -6.48
C ALA A 41 14.55 17.38 -5.53
N GLY A 42 15.12 16.34 -4.91
CA GLY A 42 16.27 16.45 -4.02
C GLY A 42 15.92 16.83 -2.58
N MET A 43 14.65 16.68 -2.18
CA MET A 43 14.23 16.84 -0.78
C MET A 43 14.86 15.73 0.07
N ALA A 44 15.17 16.05 1.33
CA ALA A 44 15.72 15.07 2.26
C ALA A 44 14.70 13.94 2.54
N ILE A 45 15.19 12.71 2.70
CA ILE A 45 14.32 11.51 2.81
C ILE A 45 13.40 11.60 4.02
N ASP A 46 13.90 12.09 5.15
CA ASP A 46 13.15 12.32 6.39
C ASP A 46 12.05 13.39 6.19
N GLU A 47 12.35 14.50 5.50
CA GLU A 47 11.37 15.52 5.18
C GLU A 47 10.25 14.98 4.27
N VAL A 48 10.60 14.20 3.23
CA VAL A 48 9.59 13.56 2.37
C VAL A 48 8.74 12.58 3.17
N MET A 49 9.37 11.76 4.02
CA MET A 49 8.68 10.81 4.88
C MET A 49 7.66 11.51 5.78
N GLU A 50 8.06 12.56 6.51
CA GLU A 50 7.17 13.32 7.38
C GLU A 50 5.98 13.90 6.61
N ARG A 51 6.23 14.46 5.42
CA ARG A 51 5.18 15.02 4.56
C ARG A 51 4.23 13.95 4.03
N VAL A 52 4.73 12.81 3.59
CA VAL A 52 3.91 11.73 3.04
C VAL A 52 3.07 11.07 4.13
N VAL A 53 3.69 10.71 5.27
CA VAL A 53 3.00 10.08 6.40
C VAL A 53 2.03 11.07 7.09
N GLY A 54 2.40 12.35 7.15
CA GLY A 54 1.54 13.44 7.63
C GLY A 54 0.50 13.94 6.63
N ALA A 55 0.40 13.33 5.44
CA ALA A 55 -0.54 13.70 4.37
C ALA A 55 -0.46 15.16 3.87
N ALA A 56 0.75 15.74 3.86
CA ALA A 56 1.07 17.07 3.32
C ALA A 56 2.01 16.97 2.10
N PRO A 57 1.52 16.44 0.95
CA PRO A 57 2.39 16.00 -0.15
C PRO A 57 3.17 17.13 -0.83
N PRO A 58 4.45 16.90 -1.17
CA PRO A 58 5.14 17.75 -2.14
C PRO A 58 4.58 17.52 -3.55
N THR A 59 4.65 18.54 -4.40
CA THR A 59 4.10 18.50 -5.77
C THR A 59 5.18 18.76 -6.79
N GLY A 60 5.18 18.01 -7.88
CA GLY A 60 6.14 18.20 -8.97
C GLY A 60 6.11 17.05 -9.99
N ALA A 61 7.14 17.00 -10.84
CA ALA A 61 7.31 15.92 -11.80
C ALA A 61 7.67 14.60 -11.09
N THR A 62 7.27 13.49 -11.68
CA THR A 62 7.63 12.14 -11.25
C THR A 62 8.32 11.40 -12.40
N PRO A 63 9.24 10.46 -12.10
CA PRO A 63 9.72 9.48 -13.07
C PRO A 63 8.55 8.71 -13.73
N ALA A 64 8.78 8.21 -14.93
CA ALA A 64 7.78 7.44 -15.68
C ALA A 64 7.42 6.12 -14.96
N PHE A 65 8.37 5.47 -14.28
CA PHE A 65 8.08 4.26 -13.52
C PHE A 65 6.99 4.46 -12.46
N VAL A 66 6.87 5.67 -11.89
CA VAL A 66 5.87 5.98 -10.85
C VAL A 66 4.46 5.84 -11.42
N GLY A 67 4.23 6.40 -12.62
CA GLY A 67 2.98 6.23 -13.33
C GLY A 67 2.72 4.77 -13.68
N LYS A 68 3.74 4.04 -14.16
CA LYS A 68 3.59 2.60 -14.46
C LYS A 68 3.14 1.81 -13.24
N LEU A 69 3.72 2.06 -12.06
CA LEU A 69 3.33 1.40 -10.81
C LEU A 69 1.90 1.75 -10.36
N ALA A 70 1.46 3.00 -10.55
CA ALA A 70 0.08 3.42 -10.27
C ALA A 70 -0.94 2.72 -11.19
N TRP A 71 -0.58 2.48 -12.44
CA TRP A 71 -1.45 1.77 -13.39
C TRP A 71 -1.36 0.24 -13.30
N GLN A 72 -0.33 -0.28 -12.63
CA GLN A 72 -0.04 -1.70 -12.58
C GLN A 72 -0.82 -2.37 -11.44
N PRO A 73 -1.82 -3.22 -11.74
CA PRO A 73 -2.56 -3.94 -10.71
C PRO A 73 -1.70 -5.03 -10.07
N ARG A 74 -1.97 -5.32 -8.80
CA ARG A 74 -1.45 -6.47 -8.09
C ARG A 74 -1.98 -7.78 -8.68
N ALA A 75 -1.19 -8.84 -8.56
CA ALA A 75 -1.57 -10.17 -9.06
C ALA A 75 -2.78 -10.76 -8.32
N GLY A 76 -3.15 -10.26 -7.14
CA GLY A 76 -4.15 -10.90 -6.29
C GLY A 76 -3.64 -12.24 -5.74
N VAL A 77 -4.54 -13.11 -5.29
CA VAL A 77 -4.14 -14.38 -4.67
C VAL A 77 -3.85 -15.41 -5.75
N THR A 78 -2.58 -15.82 -5.84
CA THR A 78 -2.11 -16.85 -6.77
C THR A 78 -1.53 -18.02 -5.98
N CYS A 79 -1.77 -19.23 -6.47
CA CYS A 79 -1.22 -20.46 -5.91
C CYS A 79 -1.08 -21.50 -7.03
N PRO A 80 0.10 -22.12 -7.23
CA PRO A 80 0.29 -23.17 -8.23
C PRO A 80 -0.79 -24.26 -8.14
N GLY A 81 -1.41 -24.59 -9.27
CA GLY A 81 -2.47 -25.61 -9.35
C GLY A 81 -3.84 -25.18 -8.79
N ARG A 82 -4.02 -23.92 -8.38
CA ARG A 82 -5.30 -23.37 -7.93
C ARG A 82 -5.77 -22.24 -8.84
N ALA A 83 -7.09 -22.02 -8.88
CA ALA A 83 -7.65 -20.87 -9.55
C ALA A 83 -7.21 -19.58 -8.84
N ARG A 84 -6.83 -18.57 -9.63
CA ARG A 84 -6.47 -17.23 -9.14
C ARG A 84 -7.72 -16.53 -8.58
N ILE A 85 -7.56 -15.85 -7.45
CA ILE A 85 -8.60 -14.98 -6.89
C ILE A 85 -8.22 -13.53 -7.18
N VAL A 86 -9.10 -12.82 -7.87
CA VAL A 86 -8.96 -11.39 -8.17
C VAL A 86 -10.09 -10.65 -7.48
N LEU A 87 -9.74 -9.63 -6.70
CA LEU A 87 -10.67 -8.79 -5.96
C LEU A 87 -10.78 -7.44 -6.68
N GLN A 88 -11.99 -6.91 -6.82
CA GLN A 88 -12.26 -5.70 -7.58
C GLN A 88 -12.82 -4.60 -6.66
N PRO A 89 -12.35 -3.35 -6.78
CA PRO A 89 -11.25 -2.91 -7.64
C PRO A 89 -9.90 -3.50 -7.19
N THR A 90 -9.02 -3.82 -8.13
CA THR A 90 -7.69 -4.34 -7.81
C THR A 90 -6.83 -3.26 -7.19
N GLU A 91 -6.14 -3.59 -6.10
CA GLU A 91 -5.02 -2.80 -5.60
C GLU A 91 -3.96 -2.59 -6.71
N ASN A 92 -3.42 -1.38 -6.83
CA ASN A 92 -2.24 -1.11 -7.66
C ASN A 92 -0.94 -1.03 -6.83
N HIS A 93 0.22 -1.02 -7.48
CA HIS A 93 1.49 -1.02 -6.75
C HIS A 93 1.77 0.28 -6.01
N ALA A 94 1.25 1.42 -6.47
CA ALA A 94 1.40 2.69 -5.76
C ALA A 94 0.66 2.68 -4.41
N GLU A 95 -0.57 2.15 -4.39
CA GLU A 95 -1.38 1.97 -3.18
C GLU A 95 -0.69 1.04 -2.17
N HIS A 96 -0.28 -0.13 -2.65
CA HIS A 96 0.44 -1.12 -1.85
C HIS A 96 1.71 -0.51 -1.25
N CYS A 97 2.58 0.09 -2.09
CA CYS A 97 3.83 0.67 -1.62
C CYS A 97 3.61 1.76 -0.57
N LEU A 98 2.61 2.61 -0.74
CA LEU A 98 2.32 3.63 0.26
C LEU A 98 1.85 3.01 1.58
N MET A 99 0.96 2.02 1.55
CA MET A 99 0.51 1.41 2.81
C MET A 99 1.65 0.70 3.52
N VAL A 100 2.54 0.04 2.77
CA VAL A 100 3.77 -0.51 3.33
C VAL A 100 4.63 0.59 3.96
N VAL A 101 4.76 1.76 3.33
CA VAL A 101 5.46 2.92 3.94
C VAL A 101 4.86 3.29 5.29
N VAL A 102 3.55 3.53 5.35
CA VAL A 102 2.87 3.98 6.57
C VAL A 102 3.05 2.95 7.69
N TYR A 103 2.81 1.68 7.39
CA TYR A 103 2.96 0.57 8.33
C TYR A 103 4.40 0.40 8.80
N ALA A 104 5.37 0.51 7.89
CA ALA A 104 6.77 0.27 8.22
C ALA A 104 7.35 1.40 9.08
N VAL A 105 6.94 2.65 8.86
CA VAL A 105 7.29 3.78 9.74
C VAL A 105 6.69 3.58 11.14
N ILE A 106 5.41 3.17 11.24
CA ILE A 106 4.78 2.85 12.53
C ILE A 106 5.49 1.68 13.24
N ALA A 107 5.94 0.68 12.49
CA ALA A 107 6.62 -0.51 13.02
C ALA A 107 8.10 -0.28 13.37
N SER A 108 8.73 0.78 12.85
CA SER A 108 10.17 1.05 13.01
C SER A 108 10.62 1.09 14.49
N PRO A 109 9.90 1.77 15.41
CA PRO A 109 10.26 1.77 16.84
C PRO A 109 10.23 0.39 17.51
N TRP A 110 9.49 -0.59 16.99
CA TRP A 110 9.42 -1.93 17.60
C TRP A 110 10.72 -2.71 17.47
N TYR A 111 11.54 -2.35 16.48
CA TYR A 111 12.81 -3.01 16.19
C TYR A 111 14.01 -2.08 16.32
N GLY A 112 13.78 -0.78 16.57
CA GLY A 112 14.84 0.24 16.59
C GLY A 112 15.40 0.53 15.20
N ALA A 113 14.55 0.47 14.16
CA ALA A 113 14.94 0.75 12.78
C ALA A 113 15.02 2.26 12.53
N ASP A 114 15.88 2.67 11.59
CA ASP A 114 15.81 4.02 11.02
C ASP A 114 14.56 4.15 10.13
N PRO A 115 13.56 4.96 10.52
CA PRO A 115 12.33 5.10 9.76
C PRO A 115 12.55 5.70 8.37
N SER A 116 13.61 6.50 8.17
CA SER A 116 13.91 7.11 6.86
C SER A 116 14.42 6.07 5.87
N ALA A 117 15.32 5.18 6.32
CA ALA A 117 15.80 4.06 5.51
C ALA A 117 14.66 3.09 5.16
N VAL A 118 13.81 2.77 6.13
CA VAL A 118 12.63 1.91 5.94
C VAL A 118 11.62 2.55 4.99
N PHE A 119 11.35 3.86 5.13
CA PHE A 119 10.51 4.62 4.22
C PHE A 119 11.00 4.48 2.77
N LEU A 120 12.29 4.72 2.51
CA LEU A 120 12.83 4.65 1.16
C LEU A 120 12.78 3.22 0.60
N ALA A 121 13.07 2.21 1.42
CA ALA A 121 12.95 0.81 1.03
C ALA A 121 11.50 0.45 0.65
N ALA A 122 10.53 0.86 1.48
CA ALA A 122 9.11 0.63 1.25
C ALA A 122 8.58 1.40 0.01
N MET A 123 9.07 2.60 -0.28
CA MET A 123 8.73 3.29 -1.52
C MET A 123 9.24 2.55 -2.77
N ALA A 124 10.34 1.82 -2.67
CA ALA A 124 11.07 1.26 -3.81
C ALA A 124 10.98 -0.26 -4.00
N HIS A 125 10.42 -1.01 -3.05
CA HIS A 125 10.50 -2.49 -3.07
C HIS A 125 9.86 -3.13 -4.31
N HIS A 126 8.87 -2.46 -4.91
CA HIS A 126 8.21 -2.88 -6.14
C HIS A 126 8.68 -2.16 -7.41
N LEU A 127 9.84 -1.48 -7.44
CA LEU A 127 10.34 -0.82 -8.65
C LEU A 127 10.38 -1.74 -9.89
N HIS A 128 10.69 -3.03 -9.68
CA HIS A 128 10.71 -4.02 -10.76
C HIS A 128 9.35 -4.18 -11.45
N ASN A 129 8.23 -3.91 -10.76
CA ASN A 129 6.89 -4.04 -11.34
C ASN A 129 6.53 -2.95 -12.34
N ALA A 130 7.37 -1.93 -12.52
CA ALA A 130 7.19 -0.94 -13.56
C ALA A 130 7.40 -1.53 -14.96
N GLU A 131 8.29 -2.52 -15.10
CA GLU A 131 8.61 -3.19 -16.37
C GLU A 131 8.20 -4.66 -16.40
N MET A 132 8.08 -5.30 -15.23
CA MET A 132 7.67 -6.68 -15.08
C MET A 132 6.24 -6.75 -14.55
N PRO A 133 5.31 -7.45 -15.22
CA PRO A 133 4.00 -7.68 -14.65
C PRO A 133 4.08 -8.33 -13.26
N ASP A 134 3.17 -8.00 -12.33
CA ASP A 134 3.13 -8.72 -11.07
C ASP A 134 2.74 -10.17 -11.35
N SER A 135 3.73 -11.05 -11.22
CA SER A 135 3.61 -12.44 -11.59
C SER A 135 2.87 -13.24 -10.52
N GLY A 136 2.78 -12.71 -9.30
CA GLY A 136 2.39 -13.45 -8.10
C GLY A 136 3.22 -14.73 -7.90
N TYR A 137 2.85 -15.49 -6.87
CA TYR A 137 3.53 -16.74 -6.54
C TYR A 137 3.52 -17.77 -7.67
N THR A 138 2.41 -17.90 -8.41
CA THR A 138 2.35 -18.85 -9.54
C THR A 138 3.33 -18.46 -10.65
N GLY A 139 3.41 -17.18 -11.00
CA GLY A 139 4.31 -16.74 -12.06
C GLY A 139 5.77 -16.77 -11.63
N GLU A 140 6.08 -16.49 -10.36
CA GLU A 140 7.43 -16.68 -9.79
C GLU A 140 7.90 -18.13 -9.93
N MET A 141 7.04 -19.10 -9.62
CA MET A 141 7.34 -20.53 -9.79
C MET A 141 7.57 -20.92 -11.25
N LEU A 142 6.87 -20.30 -12.19
CA LEU A 142 7.06 -20.54 -13.62
C LEU A 142 8.37 -19.92 -14.15
N LEU A 143 8.77 -18.77 -13.64
CA LEU A 143 10.03 -18.12 -14.01
C LEU A 143 11.25 -18.88 -13.47
N GLY A 144 11.10 -19.55 -12.32
CA GLY A 144 12.11 -20.43 -11.75
C GLY A 144 13.48 -19.76 -11.65
N ALA A 145 14.52 -20.40 -12.19
CA ALA A 145 15.89 -19.88 -12.15
C ALA A 145 16.10 -18.53 -12.87
N SER A 146 15.14 -18.08 -13.70
CA SER A 146 15.23 -16.79 -14.38
C SER A 146 14.68 -15.62 -13.55
N LEU A 147 13.96 -15.89 -12.45
CA LEU A 147 13.23 -14.89 -11.68
C LEU A 147 14.12 -13.72 -11.23
N ASP A 148 15.23 -14.02 -10.56
CA ASP A 148 16.13 -13.00 -10.02
C ASP A 148 16.72 -12.11 -11.11
N ALA A 149 17.09 -12.69 -12.25
CA ALA A 149 17.64 -11.95 -13.39
C ALA A 149 16.60 -11.01 -14.02
N VAL A 150 15.34 -11.44 -14.11
CA VAL A 150 14.24 -10.62 -14.64
C VAL A 150 13.92 -9.48 -13.66
N ILE A 151 13.79 -9.77 -12.36
CA ILE A 151 13.56 -8.76 -11.32
C ILE A 151 14.68 -7.72 -11.32
N ALA A 152 15.95 -8.16 -11.33
CA ALA A 152 17.09 -7.25 -11.34
C ALA A 152 17.08 -6.32 -12.55
N ARG A 153 16.92 -6.88 -13.76
CA ARG A 153 16.86 -6.09 -14.99
C ARG A 153 15.70 -5.08 -14.99
N ALA A 154 14.52 -5.50 -14.54
CA ALA A 154 13.35 -4.63 -14.47
C ALA A 154 13.54 -3.50 -13.45
N ARG A 155 14.14 -3.81 -12.28
CA ARG A 155 14.50 -2.82 -11.27
C ARG A 155 15.53 -1.82 -11.79
N ASP A 156 16.55 -2.28 -12.51
CA ASP A 156 17.60 -1.42 -13.08
C ASP A 156 17.03 -0.40 -14.06
N SER A 157 16.02 -0.77 -14.87
CA SER A 157 15.32 0.19 -15.74
C SER A 157 14.67 1.33 -14.96
N ALA A 158 14.00 1.05 -13.85
CA ALA A 158 13.39 2.08 -13.01
C ALA A 158 14.44 2.94 -12.28
N LEU A 159 15.52 2.32 -11.77
CA LEU A 159 16.63 3.03 -11.13
C LEU A 159 17.36 3.97 -12.10
N ALA A 160 17.41 3.65 -13.39
CA ALA A 160 18.02 4.50 -14.42
C ALA A 160 17.26 5.82 -14.65
N GLU A 161 16.00 5.92 -14.22
CA GLU A 161 15.22 7.16 -14.27
C GLU A 161 15.53 8.12 -13.09
N LEU A 162 16.25 7.66 -12.07
CA LEU A 162 16.56 8.43 -10.86
C LEU A 162 17.90 9.19 -10.99
N PRO A 163 18.05 10.34 -10.28
CA PRO A 163 19.37 10.94 -10.08
C PRO A 163 20.35 9.93 -9.46
N PRO A 164 21.63 9.90 -9.87
CA PRO A 164 22.59 8.86 -9.44
C PRO A 164 22.69 8.69 -7.92
N THR A 165 22.74 9.79 -7.17
CA THR A 165 22.80 9.77 -5.71
C THR A 165 21.55 9.12 -5.09
N LEU A 166 20.37 9.44 -5.61
CA LEU A 166 19.12 8.83 -5.13
C LEU A 166 19.04 7.35 -5.53
N ALA A 167 19.49 6.98 -6.73
CA ALA A 167 19.55 5.58 -7.14
C ALA A 167 20.42 4.74 -6.20
N ASP A 168 21.57 5.28 -5.76
CA ASP A 168 22.46 4.60 -4.81
C ASP A 168 21.84 4.50 -3.41
N GLN A 169 21.15 5.55 -2.95
CA GLN A 169 20.38 5.50 -1.70
C GLN A 169 19.28 4.44 -1.75
N VAL A 170 18.55 4.35 -2.87
CA VAL A 170 17.52 3.32 -3.07
C VAL A 170 18.13 1.92 -3.04
N ARG A 171 19.25 1.69 -3.72
CA ARG A 171 19.95 0.38 -3.67
C ARG A 171 20.36 0.03 -2.25
N ALA A 172 20.91 0.98 -1.51
CA ALA A 172 21.32 0.78 -0.12
C ALA A 172 20.12 0.46 0.78
N ALA A 173 18.98 1.11 0.58
CA ALA A 173 17.75 0.85 1.33
C ALA A 173 17.11 -0.51 0.98
N LEU A 174 17.20 -0.96 -0.28
CA LEU A 174 16.65 -2.24 -0.73
C LEU A 174 17.50 -3.46 -0.31
N ALA A 175 18.80 -3.29 -0.10
CA ALA A 175 19.68 -4.44 0.18
C ALA A 175 19.32 -5.21 1.47
N PRO A 176 19.02 -4.56 2.61
CA PRO A 176 18.69 -5.27 3.86
C PRO A 176 17.38 -6.06 3.81
N ILE A 177 16.37 -5.56 3.08
CA ILE A 177 15.01 -6.15 3.07
C ILE A 177 14.94 -7.47 2.28
N ALA A 178 16.02 -7.88 1.61
CA ALA A 178 16.13 -9.22 1.01
C ALA A 178 16.20 -10.34 2.08
N GLY A 179 16.56 -10.00 3.32
CA GLY A 179 16.49 -10.89 4.48
C GLY A 179 15.69 -10.24 5.61
N ASP A 180 15.89 -10.71 6.85
CA ASP A 180 15.22 -10.23 8.06
C ASP A 180 16.21 -9.90 9.20
N ALA A 181 17.51 -9.81 8.88
CA ALA A 181 18.58 -9.70 9.86
C ALA A 181 18.66 -8.32 10.52
N THR A 182 18.31 -7.24 9.80
CA THR A 182 18.43 -5.87 10.30
C THR A 182 17.11 -5.37 10.90
N PRO A 183 17.15 -4.36 11.79
CA PRO A 183 15.95 -3.66 12.27
C PRO A 183 15.04 -3.17 11.13
N GLU A 184 15.63 -2.57 10.08
CA GLU A 184 14.91 -2.03 8.92
C GLU A 184 14.17 -3.13 8.17
N ALA A 185 14.84 -4.27 7.96
CA ALA A 185 14.25 -5.43 7.32
C ALA A 185 13.04 -5.96 8.11
N LYS A 186 13.14 -6.06 9.44
CA LYS A 186 12.03 -6.51 10.29
C LYS A 186 10.83 -5.56 10.24
N ALA A 187 11.08 -4.25 10.31
CA ALA A 187 10.02 -3.25 10.22
C ALA A 187 9.32 -3.28 8.85
N PHE A 188 10.09 -3.41 7.76
CA PHE A 188 9.57 -3.57 6.40
C PHE A 188 8.72 -4.84 6.24
N HIS A 189 9.20 -6.01 6.69
CA HIS A 189 8.48 -7.28 6.53
C HIS A 189 7.18 -7.34 7.33
N VAL A 190 7.13 -6.69 8.50
CA VAL A 190 5.87 -6.49 9.22
C VAL A 190 4.86 -5.76 8.34
N ALA A 191 5.29 -4.68 7.69
CA ALA A 191 4.42 -3.85 6.88
C ALA A 191 3.95 -4.55 5.60
N ASP A 192 4.85 -5.15 4.82
CA ASP A 192 4.51 -5.86 3.57
C ASP A 192 3.53 -7.01 3.83
N VAL A 193 3.81 -7.83 4.85
CA VAL A 193 2.94 -8.96 5.19
C VAL A 193 1.58 -8.48 5.68
N LEU A 194 1.53 -7.47 6.57
CA LEU A 194 0.27 -6.97 7.10
C LEU A 194 -0.59 -6.35 6.01
N ASP A 195 -0.05 -5.50 5.13
CA ASP A 195 -0.86 -4.90 4.07
C ASP A 195 -1.46 -5.96 3.14
N ARG A 196 -0.67 -6.94 2.71
CA ARG A 196 -1.16 -8.04 1.86
C ARG A 196 -2.25 -8.88 2.53
N VAL A 197 -2.10 -9.19 3.81
CA VAL A 197 -3.09 -9.99 4.55
C VAL A 197 -4.35 -9.17 4.83
N LEU A 198 -4.20 -7.90 5.23
CA LEU A 198 -5.31 -7.02 5.54
C LEU A 198 -6.09 -6.60 4.30
N GLU A 199 -5.45 -6.52 3.13
CA GLU A 199 -6.12 -6.39 1.84
C GLU A 199 -7.14 -7.52 1.65
N ILE A 200 -6.74 -8.78 1.85
CA ILE A 200 -7.64 -9.92 1.72
C ILE A 200 -8.69 -9.93 2.83
N ASP A 201 -8.29 -9.64 4.08
CA ASP A 201 -9.19 -9.54 5.23
C ASP A 201 -10.31 -8.53 4.98
N GLN A 202 -10.01 -7.37 4.39
CA GLN A 202 -11.00 -6.36 4.01
C GLN A 202 -12.11 -6.96 3.14
N HIS A 203 -11.75 -7.64 2.04
CA HIS A 203 -12.72 -8.24 1.12
C HIS A 203 -13.47 -9.43 1.73
N LEU A 204 -12.84 -10.19 2.63
CA LEU A 204 -13.52 -11.26 3.34
C LEU A 204 -14.54 -10.72 4.36
N ARG A 205 -14.20 -9.63 5.05
CA ARG A 205 -15.12 -8.92 5.97
C ARG A 205 -16.32 -8.35 5.22
N THR A 206 -16.14 -7.73 4.04
CA THR A 206 -17.28 -7.20 3.27
C THR A 206 -18.29 -8.28 2.89
N ARG A 207 -17.84 -9.53 2.71
CA ARG A 207 -18.74 -10.68 2.43
C ARG A 207 -19.61 -11.09 3.61
N GLN A 208 -19.26 -10.68 4.83
CA GLN A 208 -19.98 -10.99 6.06
C GLN A 208 -20.94 -9.86 6.48
N VAL A 209 -20.97 -8.75 5.73
CA VAL A 209 -21.79 -7.59 6.04
C VAL A 209 -23.28 -7.93 5.91
N THR A 210 -24.04 -7.55 6.93
CA THR A 210 -25.50 -7.67 6.97
C THR A 210 -26.14 -6.30 7.13
N MET A 211 -27.39 -6.12 6.69
CA MET A 211 -28.11 -4.85 6.86
C MET A 211 -28.26 -4.46 8.34
N ALA A 212 -28.45 -5.43 9.24
CA ALA A 212 -28.51 -5.18 10.68
C ALA A 212 -27.19 -4.57 11.21
N GLY A 213 -26.04 -5.12 10.80
CA GLY A 213 -24.74 -4.56 11.17
C GLY A 213 -24.53 -3.15 10.58
N VAL A 214 -24.92 -2.94 9.32
CA VAL A 214 -24.79 -1.64 8.65
C VAL A 214 -25.63 -0.54 9.32
N LEU A 215 -26.89 -0.85 9.68
CA LEU A 215 -27.79 0.12 10.30
C LEU A 215 -27.49 0.31 11.80
N GLY A 216 -27.12 -0.76 12.51
CA GLY A 216 -26.84 -0.73 13.94
C GLY A 216 -25.41 -0.34 14.29
N GLU A 217 -24.44 -1.17 13.90
CA GLU A 217 -23.03 -1.03 14.33
C GLU A 217 -22.29 0.08 13.57
N TYR A 218 -22.46 0.14 12.25
CA TYR A 218 -21.84 1.19 11.42
C TYR A 218 -22.64 2.51 11.46
N GLY A 219 -23.88 2.46 11.97
CA GLY A 219 -24.74 3.63 12.08
C GLY A 219 -24.95 4.35 10.76
N LEU A 220 -25.18 3.61 9.65
CA LEU A 220 -25.36 4.20 8.31
C LEU A 220 -26.39 5.32 8.31
N VAL A 221 -27.47 5.17 9.08
CA VAL A 221 -28.35 6.28 9.44
C VAL A 221 -27.80 6.91 10.72
N HIS A 222 -26.99 7.95 10.53
CA HIS A 222 -26.30 8.61 11.63
C HIS A 222 -27.26 9.32 12.60
N ASP A 223 -26.82 9.45 13.85
CA ASP A 223 -27.53 10.24 14.85
C ASP A 223 -27.65 11.71 14.42
N GLY A 224 -28.84 12.26 14.55
CA GLY A 224 -29.11 13.64 14.17
C GLY A 224 -30.57 14.05 14.40
N PRO A 225 -30.92 15.32 14.19
CA PRO A 225 -32.25 15.86 14.51
C PRO A 225 -33.41 15.15 13.80
N VAL A 226 -33.14 14.52 12.66
CA VAL A 226 -34.11 13.82 11.82
C VAL A 226 -34.09 12.30 11.97
N LYS A 227 -33.22 11.75 12.85
CA LYS A 227 -33.07 10.31 13.07
C LYS A 227 -34.41 9.60 13.38
N PRO A 228 -35.30 10.14 14.23
CA PRO A 228 -36.58 9.49 14.49
C PRO A 228 -37.44 9.33 13.23
N PHE A 229 -37.41 10.29 12.32
CA PHE A 229 -38.14 10.20 11.06
C PHE A 229 -37.50 9.18 10.10
N HIS A 230 -36.17 9.12 10.03
CA HIS A 230 -35.48 8.11 9.24
C HIS A 230 -35.75 6.68 9.76
N ASP A 231 -35.83 6.49 11.07
CA ASP A 231 -36.15 5.19 11.68
C ASP A 231 -37.57 4.75 11.34
N LEU A 232 -38.53 5.68 11.30
CA LEU A 232 -39.88 5.41 10.81
C LEU A 232 -39.89 4.98 9.34
N ILE A 233 -39.14 5.66 8.47
CA ILE A 233 -39.01 5.27 7.05
C ILE A 233 -38.47 3.85 6.93
N LEU A 234 -37.43 3.49 7.71
CA LEU A 234 -36.86 2.15 7.67
C LEU A 234 -37.85 1.09 8.16
N ALA A 235 -38.60 1.38 9.23
CA ALA A 235 -39.62 0.48 9.75
C ALA A 235 -40.77 0.26 8.75
N ASP A 236 -41.30 1.34 8.16
CA ASP A 236 -42.36 1.29 7.15
C ASP A 236 -41.92 0.54 5.88
N ALA A 237 -40.63 0.63 5.53
CA ALA A 237 -40.03 -0.11 4.41
C ALA A 237 -39.67 -1.57 4.74
N GLY A 238 -39.78 -2.00 6.00
CA GLY A 238 -39.39 -3.35 6.44
C GLY A 238 -37.87 -3.59 6.45
N LEU A 239 -37.09 -2.53 6.65
CA LEU A 239 -35.62 -2.55 6.67
C LEU A 239 -35.01 -2.39 8.08
N ALA A 240 -35.85 -2.11 9.08
CA ALA A 240 -35.45 -2.00 10.49
C ALA A 240 -35.50 -3.35 11.21
#